data_AF-A0A348MVY2-F1
#
_entry.id   AF-A0A348MVY2-F1
#
_cell.length_a   1.000
_cell.length_b   1.000
_cell.length_c   1.000
_cell.angle_alpha   90.00
_cell.angle_beta   90.00
_cell.angle_gamma   90.00
#
_symmetry.space_group_name_H-M   'P 1'
#
loop_
_entity.id
_entity.type
_entity.pdbx_description
1 polymer ?
#
loop_
_entity_poly.entity_id
_entity_poly.type
_entity_poly.pdbx_seq_one_letter_code
_entity_poly.pdbx_strand_id
1 'polypeptide(L)'
;MSDTGCLYIVPTPIGNLQDITLRALTILKSVDAIACEDTRHSRVLLQHFSIDKPTFAVHDHNESMMVNKVIQRLEKGESIALISDAGTPLISDPGYVLVHACREINANVIALPGPCAAVTALSGAGLPTDQFIFRGFLPVKQQAKQQAIEALQHSYCTSVFYEAP
;
A
#
# COMPACT_ATOMS: atom_id res chain seq x y z
N MET A 1 -22.07 -12.66 -18.66
CA MET A 1 -21.23 -12.78 -17.45
C MET A 1 -21.09 -11.35 -16.95
N SER A 2 -21.57 -11.05 -15.75
CA SER A 2 -21.35 -9.73 -15.15
C SER A 2 -19.87 -9.59 -14.87
N ASP A 3 -19.20 -8.62 -15.49
CA ASP A 3 -17.78 -8.36 -15.22
C ASP A 3 -17.65 -7.92 -13.76
N THR A 4 -17.03 -8.76 -12.94
CA THR A 4 -16.62 -8.40 -11.59
C THR A 4 -15.67 -7.20 -11.70
N GLY A 5 -15.92 -6.18 -10.87
CA GLY A 5 -15.12 -4.98 -10.80
C GLY A 5 -13.68 -5.25 -10.36
N CYS A 6 -12.85 -4.21 -10.42
CA CYS A 6 -11.41 -4.34 -10.18
C CYS A 6 -10.98 -3.62 -8.90
N LEU A 7 -10.15 -4.27 -8.08
CA LEU A 7 -9.38 -3.64 -7.02
C LEU A 7 -8.02 -3.19 -7.57
N TYR A 8 -7.77 -1.88 -7.56
CA TYR A 8 -6.50 -1.30 -7.95
C TYR A 8 -5.66 -0.99 -6.72
N ILE A 9 -4.42 -1.48 -6.67
CA ILE A 9 -3.46 -1.10 -5.63
C ILE A 9 -2.67 0.08 -6.17
N VAL A 10 -2.84 1.26 -5.60
CA VAL A 10 -2.34 2.52 -6.15
C VAL A 10 -1.35 3.16 -5.18
N PRO A 11 -0.05 3.16 -5.52
CA PRO A 11 0.95 3.85 -4.71
C PRO A 11 0.76 5.38 -4.71
N THR A 12 0.97 6.00 -3.56
CA THR A 12 0.92 7.45 -3.34
C THR A 12 2.34 8.02 -3.10
N PRO A 13 2.53 9.34 -3.29
CA PRO A 13 3.80 10.00 -2.96
C PRO A 13 4.29 9.76 -1.53
N ILE A 14 5.61 9.70 -1.35
CA ILE A 14 6.27 9.56 -0.03
C ILE A 14 6.85 10.88 0.50
N GLY A 15 6.36 12.02 0.01
CA GLY A 15 6.77 13.36 0.46
C GLY A 15 6.79 14.43 -0.63
N ASN A 16 6.95 14.05 -1.90
CA ASN A 16 6.87 14.97 -3.04
C ASN A 16 5.71 14.61 -3.97
N LEU A 17 4.73 15.49 -4.10
CA LEU A 17 3.51 15.25 -4.90
C LEU A 17 3.80 14.91 -6.37
N GLN A 18 4.95 15.31 -6.91
CA GLN A 18 5.34 15.01 -8.29
C GLN A 18 5.69 13.53 -8.53
N ASP A 19 5.91 12.75 -7.47
CA ASP A 19 6.26 11.33 -7.57
C ASP A 19 5.05 10.44 -7.90
N ILE A 20 3.83 11.00 -7.93
CA ILE A 20 2.64 10.26 -8.37
C ILE A 20 2.73 9.95 -9.86
N THR A 21 2.35 8.72 -10.23
CA THR A 21 2.37 8.34 -11.65
C THR A 21 1.14 8.86 -12.40
N LEU A 22 1.28 9.12 -13.70
CA LEU A 22 0.14 9.45 -14.56
C LEU A 22 -0.95 8.35 -14.53
N ARG A 23 -0.53 7.08 -14.40
CA ARG A 23 -1.45 5.94 -14.31
C ARG A 23 -2.21 5.96 -12.99
N ALA A 24 -1.56 6.27 -11.86
CA ALA A 24 -2.23 6.44 -10.58
C ALA A 24 -3.31 7.54 -10.67
N LEU A 25 -2.98 8.71 -11.21
CA LEU A 25 -3.95 9.79 -11.41
C LEU A 25 -5.13 9.38 -12.29
N THR A 26 -4.86 8.65 -13.38
CA THR A 26 -5.91 8.16 -14.29
C THR A 26 -6.87 7.21 -13.57
N ILE A 27 -6.32 6.23 -12.83
CA ILE A 27 -7.11 5.24 -12.10
C ILE A 27 -7.92 5.90 -10.98
N LEU A 28 -7.29 6.76 -10.17
CA LEU A 28 -8.00 7.45 -9.08
C LEU A 28 -9.15 8.33 -9.59
N LYS A 29 -9.06 8.85 -10.83
CA LYS A 29 -10.15 9.59 -11.48
C LYS A 29 -11.21 8.68 -12.12
N SER A 30 -10.89 7.43 -12.44
CA SER A 30 -11.82 6.51 -13.13
C SER A 30 -12.58 5.59 -12.19
N VAL A 31 -12.02 5.20 -11.05
CA VAL A 31 -12.68 4.28 -10.09
C VAL A 31 -13.96 4.85 -9.49
N ASP A 32 -14.82 4.00 -8.95
CA ASP A 32 -16.09 4.36 -8.31
C ASP A 32 -15.92 4.79 -6.85
N ALA A 33 -14.85 4.33 -6.19
CA ALA A 33 -14.46 4.78 -4.86
C ALA A 33 -12.99 4.50 -4.55
N ILE A 34 -12.52 5.17 -3.49
CA ILE A 34 -11.15 5.05 -2.99
C ILE A 34 -11.21 4.57 -1.53
N ALA A 35 -10.61 3.41 -1.28
CA ALA A 35 -10.26 2.92 0.04
C ALA A 35 -8.94 3.56 0.48
N CYS A 36 -8.98 4.33 1.56
CA CYS A 36 -7.84 5.05 2.12
C CYS A 36 -7.46 4.43 3.46
N GLU A 37 -6.18 4.43 3.82
CA GLU A 37 -5.75 4.20 5.21
C GLU A 37 -6.31 5.28 6.14
N ASP A 38 -5.93 6.55 5.94
CA ASP A 38 -6.58 7.71 6.53
C ASP A 38 -7.20 8.62 5.46
N THR A 39 -8.54 8.70 5.46
CA THR A 39 -9.30 9.59 4.57
C THR A 39 -8.97 11.08 4.76
N ARG A 40 -8.50 11.50 5.95
CA ARG A 40 -8.12 12.89 6.23
C ARG A 40 -6.77 13.22 5.60
N HIS A 41 -5.81 12.30 5.69
CA HIS A 41 -4.51 12.43 5.02
C HIS A 41 -4.70 12.43 3.50
N SER A 42 -5.37 11.40 2.99
CA SER A 42 -5.64 11.21 1.57
C SER A 42 -6.38 12.39 0.93
N ARG A 43 -7.23 13.11 1.69
CA ARG A 43 -7.95 14.28 1.19
C ARG A 43 -7.04 15.36 0.61
N VAL A 44 -5.88 15.61 1.22
CA VAL A 44 -4.93 16.64 0.75
C VAL A 44 -4.41 16.28 -0.64
N LEU A 45 -3.99 15.02 -0.82
CA LEU A 45 -3.53 14.48 -2.11
C LEU A 45 -4.63 14.58 -3.17
N LEU A 46 -5.83 14.09 -2.86
CA LEU A 46 -6.95 14.07 -3.80
C LEU A 46 -7.38 15.48 -4.21
N GLN A 47 -7.42 16.43 -3.28
CA GLN A 47 -7.72 17.83 -3.57
C GLN A 47 -6.67 18.46 -4.48
N HIS A 48 -5.38 18.24 -4.22
CA HIS A 48 -4.31 18.77 -5.05
C HIS A 48 -4.45 18.35 -6.52
N PHE A 49 -4.86 17.11 -6.77
CA PHE A 49 -5.04 16.58 -8.13
C PHE A 49 -6.47 16.69 -8.68
N SER A 50 -7.35 17.40 -7.98
CA SER A 50 -8.77 17.57 -8.33
C SER A 50 -9.48 16.23 -8.57
N ILE A 51 -9.26 15.28 -7.67
CA ILE A 51 -9.89 13.97 -7.69
C ILE A 51 -11.08 14.01 -6.73
N ASP A 52 -12.28 14.05 -7.30
CA ASP A 52 -13.54 14.02 -6.56
C ASP A 52 -14.17 12.62 -6.65
N LYS A 53 -13.89 11.79 -5.64
CA LYS A 53 -14.41 10.42 -5.54
C LYS A 53 -14.84 10.10 -4.11
N PRO A 54 -15.86 9.24 -3.93
CA PRO A 54 -16.22 8.73 -2.61
C PRO A 54 -15.04 8.01 -1.96
N THR A 55 -14.67 8.44 -0.75
CA THR A 55 -13.59 7.83 0.04
C THR A 55 -14.14 7.08 1.25
N PHE A 56 -13.50 5.99 1.66
CA PHE A 56 -13.78 5.31 2.93
C PHE A 56 -12.49 4.76 3.55
N ALA A 57 -12.46 4.63 4.88
CA ALA A 57 -11.28 4.19 5.61
C ALA A 57 -11.15 2.66 5.65
N VAL A 58 -9.96 2.15 5.37
CA VAL A 58 -9.53 0.76 5.52
C VAL A 58 -8.17 0.77 6.20
N HIS A 59 -8.13 0.38 7.47
CA HIS A 59 -6.94 0.34 8.30
C HIS A 59 -6.93 -0.96 9.13
N ASP A 60 -5.80 -1.32 9.73
CA ASP A 60 -5.61 -2.63 10.39
C ASP A 60 -6.75 -3.03 11.33
N HIS A 61 -7.26 -2.10 12.14
CA HIS A 61 -8.34 -2.38 13.09
C HIS A 61 -9.71 -2.67 12.47
N ASN A 62 -9.98 -2.24 11.23
CA ASN A 62 -11.29 -2.37 10.60
C ASN A 62 -11.31 -3.22 9.33
N GLU A 63 -10.14 -3.69 8.88
CA GLU A 63 -9.97 -4.29 7.57
C GLU A 63 -10.95 -5.46 7.34
N SER A 64 -11.05 -6.38 8.30
CA SER A 64 -11.98 -7.53 8.26
C SER A 64 -13.44 -7.14 8.10
N MET A 65 -13.86 -6.02 8.69
CA MET A 65 -15.23 -5.50 8.55
C MET A 65 -15.44 -4.90 7.15
N MET A 66 -14.41 -4.24 6.62
CA MET A 66 -14.48 -3.54 5.33
C MET A 66 -14.36 -4.48 4.13
N VAL A 67 -13.77 -5.66 4.30
CA VAL A 67 -13.68 -6.71 3.27
C VAL A 67 -15.03 -6.98 2.62
N ASN A 68 -16.06 -7.28 3.41
CA ASN A 68 -17.39 -7.62 2.87
C ASN A 68 -17.99 -6.47 2.06
N LYS A 69 -17.77 -5.22 2.51
CA LYS A 69 -18.26 -4.04 1.81
C LYS A 69 -17.55 -3.84 0.47
N VAL A 70 -16.24 -4.07 0.41
CA VAL A 70 -15.48 -3.98 -0.85
C VAL A 70 -15.88 -5.09 -1.80
N ILE A 71 -15.94 -6.34 -1.33
CA ILE A 71 -16.36 -7.49 -2.13
C ILE A 71 -17.72 -7.27 -2.78
N GLN A 72 -18.73 -6.85 -2.01
CA GLN A 72 -20.06 -6.60 -2.53
C GLN A 72 -20.11 -5.51 -3.61
N ARG A 73 -19.19 -4.55 -3.59
CA ARG A 73 -19.08 -3.51 -4.62
C ARG A 73 -18.40 -4.06 -5.87
N LEU A 74 -17.32 -4.83 -5.71
CA LEU A 74 -16.66 -5.51 -6.82
C LEU A 74 -17.62 -6.49 -7.53
N GLU A 75 -18.41 -7.26 -6.80
CA GLU A 75 -19.41 -8.17 -7.37
C GLU A 75 -20.51 -7.45 -8.18
N LYS A 76 -20.76 -6.17 -7.88
CA LYS A 76 -21.65 -5.30 -8.66
C LYS A 76 -21.00 -4.66 -9.88
N GLY A 77 -19.72 -4.96 -10.13
CA GLY A 77 -18.95 -4.40 -11.24
C GLY A 77 -18.25 -3.07 -10.92
N GLU A 78 -18.34 -2.57 -9.68
CA GLU A 78 -17.68 -1.33 -9.30
C GLU A 78 -16.17 -1.53 -9.14
N SER A 79 -15.38 -0.56 -9.60
CA SER A 79 -13.93 -0.54 -9.41
C SER A 79 -13.54 0.31 -8.20
N ILE A 80 -12.59 -0.19 -7.41
CA ILE A 80 -12.12 0.44 -6.17
C ILE A 80 -10.60 0.60 -6.24
N ALA A 81 -10.09 1.77 -5.84
CA ALA A 81 -8.66 1.95 -5.61
C ALA A 81 -8.34 1.83 -4.11
N LEU A 82 -7.31 1.09 -3.75
CA LEU A 82 -6.71 1.08 -2.41
C LEU A 82 -5.45 1.95 -2.44
N ILE A 83 -5.38 2.92 -1.53
CA ILE A 83 -4.23 3.79 -1.30
C ILE A 83 -3.81 3.76 0.18
N SER A 84 -2.51 3.85 0.45
CA SER A 84 -1.97 4.12 1.77
C SER A 84 -1.63 5.61 1.90
N ASP A 85 -1.37 6.04 3.14
CA ASP A 85 -1.06 7.45 3.41
C ASP A 85 0.21 7.89 2.65
N ALA A 86 1.20 7.00 2.52
CA ALA A 86 2.41 7.26 1.75
C ALA A 86 3.02 5.97 1.17
N GLY A 87 3.33 5.96 -0.12
CA GLY A 87 4.07 4.87 -0.75
C GLY A 87 3.16 3.77 -1.30
N THR A 88 3.64 2.53 -1.24
CA THR A 88 2.97 1.38 -1.87
C THR A 88 2.12 0.66 -0.82
N PRO A 89 0.78 0.58 -0.99
CA PRO A 89 -0.06 -0.14 -0.06
C PRO A 89 0.42 -1.58 0.15
N LEU A 90 0.11 -2.17 1.32
CA LEU A 90 0.56 -3.48 1.79
C LEU A 90 2.05 -3.58 2.19
N ILE A 91 2.89 -2.59 1.88
CA ILE A 91 4.32 -2.62 2.24
C ILE A 91 4.52 -1.85 3.54
N SER A 92 4.37 -2.56 4.66
CA SER A 92 4.27 -1.97 6.01
C SER A 92 3.03 -1.09 6.23
N ASP A 93 2.00 -1.28 5.39
CA ASP A 93 0.71 -0.61 5.41
C ASP A 93 -0.43 -1.66 5.46
N PRO A 94 -1.67 -1.28 5.87
CA PRO A 94 -2.85 -2.15 5.79
C PRO A 94 -3.19 -2.56 4.34
N GLY A 95 -4.05 -3.57 4.18
CA GLY A 95 -4.59 -3.98 2.88
C GLY A 95 -4.38 -5.45 2.52
N TYR A 96 -3.58 -6.19 3.30
CA TYR A 96 -3.32 -7.60 3.05
C TYR A 96 -4.59 -8.45 3.12
N VAL A 97 -5.40 -8.30 4.16
CA VAL A 97 -6.62 -9.09 4.36
C VAL A 97 -7.62 -8.80 3.24
N LEU A 98 -7.72 -7.53 2.82
CA LEU A 98 -8.59 -7.12 1.72
C LEU A 98 -8.16 -7.74 0.39
N VAL A 99 -6.88 -7.62 0.03
CA VAL A 99 -6.36 -8.19 -1.22
C VAL A 99 -6.50 -9.70 -1.22
N HIS A 100 -6.20 -10.37 -0.11
CA HIS A 100 -6.38 -11.81 0.03
C HIS A 100 -7.83 -12.22 -0.26
N ALA A 101 -8.80 -11.57 0.40
CA ALA A 101 -10.21 -11.88 0.21
C ALA A 101 -10.71 -11.59 -1.23
N CYS A 102 -10.19 -10.55 -1.88
CA CYS A 102 -10.50 -10.28 -3.28
C CYS A 102 -9.97 -11.38 -4.21
N ARG A 103 -8.79 -11.96 -3.90
CA ARG A 103 -8.25 -13.08 -4.68
C ARG A 103 -9.04 -14.36 -4.49
N GLU A 104 -9.55 -14.64 -3.29
CA GLU A 104 -10.40 -15.81 -3.00
C GLU A 104 -11.67 -15.85 -3.85
N ILE A 105 -12.25 -14.69 -4.16
CA ILE A 105 -13.42 -14.59 -5.04
C ILE A 105 -13.07 -14.44 -6.53
N ASN A 106 -11.79 -14.59 -6.89
CA ASN A 106 -11.26 -14.36 -8.25
C ASN A 106 -11.56 -12.95 -8.80
N ALA A 107 -11.66 -11.92 -7.94
CA ALA A 107 -11.75 -10.54 -8.40
C ALA A 107 -10.44 -10.10 -9.05
N ASN A 108 -10.54 -9.18 -10.01
CA ASN A 108 -9.37 -8.59 -10.64
C ASN A 108 -8.63 -7.71 -9.63
N VAL A 109 -7.38 -8.05 -9.33
CA VAL A 109 -6.49 -7.22 -8.49
C VAL A 109 -5.33 -6.73 -9.35
N ILE A 110 -5.27 -5.42 -9.57
CA ILE A 110 -4.27 -4.78 -10.44
C ILE A 110 -3.35 -3.89 -9.60
N ALA A 111 -2.10 -4.30 -9.45
CA ALA A 111 -1.08 -3.50 -8.78
C ALA A 111 -0.44 -2.47 -9.71
N LEU A 112 -0.43 -1.21 -9.29
CA LEU A 112 0.30 -0.14 -9.99
C LEU A 112 1.74 -0.05 -9.49
N PRO A 113 2.73 0.13 -10.39
CA PRO A 113 4.06 0.56 -9.96
C PRO A 113 3.98 2.01 -9.45
N GLY A 114 4.86 2.35 -8.52
CA GLY A 114 4.95 3.70 -7.96
C GLY A 114 5.92 3.78 -6.77
N PRO A 115 5.86 4.86 -5.98
CA PRO A 115 6.81 5.11 -4.91
C PRO A 115 6.82 4.02 -3.82
N CYS A 116 8.03 3.61 -3.41
CA CYS A 116 8.26 2.72 -2.27
C CYS A 116 9.55 3.16 -1.57
N ALA A 117 9.44 3.65 -0.33
CA ALA A 117 10.59 4.26 0.36
C ALA A 117 11.77 3.30 0.52
N ALA A 118 11.52 2.03 0.84
CA ALA A 118 12.55 1.00 0.96
C ALA A 118 13.38 0.83 -0.33
N VAL A 119 12.71 0.72 -1.48
CA VAL A 119 13.36 0.51 -2.78
C VAL A 119 14.07 1.79 -3.23
N THR A 120 13.43 2.96 -3.06
CA THR A 120 14.03 4.25 -3.37
C THR A 120 15.32 4.47 -2.58
N ALA A 121 15.30 4.24 -1.26
CA ALA A 121 16.48 4.38 -0.41
C ALA A 121 17.60 3.40 -0.81
N LEU A 122 17.26 2.13 -1.03
CA LEU A 122 18.23 1.11 -1.42
C LEU A 122 18.92 1.44 -2.75
N SER A 123 18.18 1.98 -3.73
CA SER A 123 18.73 2.36 -5.03
C SER A 123 19.83 3.44 -4.97
N GLY A 124 19.81 4.29 -3.92
CA GLY A 124 20.81 5.32 -3.67
C GLY A 124 21.83 4.97 -2.59
N ALA A 125 21.77 3.77 -2.00
CA ALA A 125 22.53 3.44 -0.78
C ALA A 125 23.99 3.01 -1.04
N GLY A 126 24.36 2.68 -2.28
CA GLY A 126 25.70 2.14 -2.58
C GLY A 126 25.96 0.76 -1.96
N LEU A 127 24.91 0.01 -1.62
CA LEU A 127 24.97 -1.35 -1.08
C LEU A 127 24.66 -2.39 -2.17
N PRO A 128 25.02 -3.67 -2.00
CA PRO A 128 24.59 -4.73 -2.91
C PRO A 128 23.05 -4.80 -3.01
N THR A 129 22.53 -4.84 -4.23
CA THR A 129 21.08 -4.84 -4.52
C THR A 129 20.62 -6.03 -5.37
N ASP A 130 21.51 -6.98 -5.66
CA ASP A 130 21.19 -8.23 -6.37
C ASP A 130 20.26 -9.13 -5.54
N GLN A 131 20.41 -9.09 -4.21
CA GLN A 131 19.51 -9.69 -3.23
C GLN A 131 19.38 -8.75 -2.03
N PHE A 132 18.17 -8.60 -1.50
CA PHE A 132 17.93 -7.85 -0.28
C PHE A 132 16.68 -8.35 0.44
N ILE A 133 16.59 -8.05 1.73
CA ILE A 133 15.43 -8.37 2.57
C ILE A 133 14.87 -7.06 3.13
N PHE A 134 13.62 -6.75 2.81
CA PHE A 134 12.85 -5.74 3.52
C PHE A 134 12.28 -6.36 4.80
N ARG A 135 12.58 -5.76 5.96
CA ARG A 135 12.22 -6.29 7.29
C ARG A 135 11.17 -5.45 8.02
N GLY A 136 10.65 -4.39 7.39
CA GLY A 136 9.72 -3.47 8.03
C GLY A 136 10.36 -2.75 9.22
N PHE A 137 9.61 -2.60 10.30
CA PHE A 137 10.05 -1.91 11.52
C PHE A 137 10.71 -2.86 12.52
N LEU A 138 11.74 -2.38 13.21
CA LEU A 138 12.30 -3.10 14.35
C LEU A 138 11.29 -3.18 15.51
N PRO A 139 11.31 -4.27 16.31
CA PRO A 139 10.47 -4.35 17.50
C PRO A 139 10.71 -3.19 18.47
N VAL A 140 9.64 -2.66 19.07
CA VAL A 140 9.75 -1.57 20.06
C VAL A 140 10.40 -2.06 21.37
N LYS A 141 10.13 -3.31 21.77
CA LYS A 141 10.67 -3.89 23.01
C LYS A 141 12.17 -4.18 22.87
N GLN A 142 12.97 -3.66 23.79
CA GLN A 142 14.44 -3.72 23.74
C GLN A 142 14.99 -5.15 23.52
N GLN A 143 14.50 -6.15 24.26
CA GLN A 143 14.96 -7.52 24.12
C GLN A 143 14.68 -8.10 22.72
N ALA A 144 13.49 -7.84 22.17
CA ALA A 144 13.12 -8.28 20.84
C ALA A 144 13.88 -7.52 19.75
N LYS A 145 14.14 -6.21 19.96
CA LYS A 145 14.98 -5.40 19.07
C LYS A 145 16.40 -5.95 19.01
N GLN A 146 16.99 -6.27 20.18
CA GLN A 146 18.34 -6.83 20.27
C GLN A 146 18.43 -8.17 19.55
N GLN A 147 17.47 -9.08 19.75
CA GLN A 147 17.41 -10.36 19.04
C GLN A 147 17.29 -10.18 17.52
N ALA A 148 16.49 -9.22 17.06
CA ALA A 148 16.36 -8.93 15.63
C ALA A 148 17.67 -8.40 15.02
N ILE A 149 18.44 -7.60 15.77
CA ILE A 149 19.75 -7.09 15.34
C ILE A 149 20.81 -8.19 15.35
N GLU A 150 20.85 -9.03 16.39
CA GLU A 150 21.78 -10.17 16.47
C GLU A 150 21.60 -11.13 15.29
N ALA A 151 20.34 -11.37 14.87
CA ALA A 151 20.04 -12.19 13.70
C ALA A 151 20.64 -11.63 12.39
N LEU A 152 20.97 -10.33 12.31
CA LEU A 152 21.60 -9.72 11.13
C LEU A 152 23.03 -10.18 10.90
N GLN A 153 23.73 -10.67 11.93
CA GLN A 153 25.09 -11.22 11.78
C GLN A 153 25.11 -12.44 10.85
N HIS A 154 23.96 -13.09 10.67
CA HIS A 154 23.78 -14.24 9.79
C HIS A 154 23.09 -13.88 8.46
N SER A 155 22.90 -12.59 8.17
CA SER A 155 22.33 -12.13 6.90
C SER A 155 23.36 -12.29 5.78
N TYR A 156 22.95 -12.90 4.66
CA TYR A 156 23.78 -13.08 3.47
C TYR A 156 23.60 -11.96 2.44
N CYS A 157 22.68 -11.03 2.67
CA CYS A 157 22.37 -9.92 1.77
C CYS A 157 21.93 -8.67 2.53
N THR A 158 21.77 -7.56 1.80
CA THR A 158 21.38 -6.25 2.35
C THR A 158 20.04 -6.34 3.06
N SER A 159 19.95 -5.77 4.27
CA SER A 159 18.69 -5.68 5.03
C SER A 159 18.21 -4.24 5.06
N VAL A 160 16.93 -4.02 4.74
CA VAL A 160 16.28 -2.70 4.75
C VAL A 160 15.25 -2.66 5.86
N PHE A 161 15.29 -1.62 6.67
CA PHE A 161 14.38 -1.38 7.79
C PHE A 161 13.77 0.01 7.68
N TYR A 162 12.58 0.15 8.26
CA TYR A 162 12.05 1.44 8.67
C TYR A 162 12.24 1.62 10.17
N GLU A 163 12.34 2.87 10.62
CA GLU A 163 12.40 3.23 12.04
C GLU A 163 11.65 4.55 12.24
N ALA A 164 10.91 4.65 13.34
CA ALA A 164 10.20 5.87 13.69
C ALA A 164 11.19 6.91 14.26
N PRO A 165 10.94 8.22 14.08
CA PRO A 165 11.80 9.27 14.64
C PRO A 165 11.86 9.26 16.18
#